data_AF-A0A835RBU1-F1
#
_entry.id   AF-A0A835RBU1-F1
#
_cell.length_a   1.000
_cell.length_b   1.000
_cell.length_c   1.000
_cell.angle_alpha   90.00
_cell.angle_beta   90.00
_cell.angle_gamma   90.00
#
_symmetry.space_group_name_H-M   'P 1'
#
loop_
_entity.id
_entity.type
_entity.pdbx_description
1 polymer ?
#
loop_
_entity_poly.entity_id
_entity_poly.type
_entity_poly.pdbx_seq_one_letter_code
_entity_poly.pdbx_strand_id
1 'polypeptide(L)'
;MKRATLVSVAVTTIFYMLCGCMGYAAFGDAAPGNLLTGFGFYNPFWLLDIANAAIVIHLVGAYQVYCQPLFAFIEKWASRTWPDSKFFSKEIRIRLCSNKSYSLNLFRLVWRSAFVVLTTVISMLLPSSTTSWAS
;
A
#
# COMPACT_ATOMS: atom_id res chain seq x y z
N MET A 1 22.83 -2.62 -7.40
CA MET A 1 21.44 -2.14 -7.61
C MET A 1 21.00 -2.18 -9.08
N LYS A 2 21.76 -1.63 -10.05
CA LYS A 2 21.31 -1.51 -11.46
C LYS A 2 20.81 -2.83 -12.09
N ARG A 3 21.51 -3.95 -11.88
CA ARG A 3 21.10 -5.27 -12.41
C ARG A 3 19.80 -5.79 -11.78
N ALA A 4 19.66 -5.68 -10.46
CA ALA A 4 18.44 -6.10 -9.75
C ALA A 4 17.22 -5.24 -10.15
N THR A 5 17.40 -3.92 -10.27
CA THR A 5 16.35 -3.01 -10.77
C THR A 5 15.98 -3.34 -12.21
N LEU A 6 16.96 -3.58 -13.08
CA LEU A 6 16.70 -3.95 -14.48
C LEU A 6 15.92 -5.26 -14.60
N VAL A 7 16.31 -6.28 -13.83
CA VAL A 7 15.59 -7.56 -13.79
C VAL A 7 14.18 -7.36 -13.23
N SER A 8 14.02 -6.63 -12.13
CA SER A 8 12.71 -6.35 -11.53
C SER A 8 11.76 -5.65 -12.49
N VAL A 9 12.23 -4.60 -13.18
CA VAL A 9 11.44 -3.86 -14.17
C VAL A 9 11.10 -4.75 -15.37
N ALA A 10 12.06 -5.51 -15.89
CA ALA A 10 11.81 -6.42 -17.01
C ALA A 10 10.74 -7.47 -16.66
N VAL A 11 10.85 -8.08 -15.48
CA VAL A 11 9.89 -9.10 -15.00
C VAL A 11 8.50 -8.50 -14.82
N THR A 12 8.37 -7.32 -14.19
CA THR A 12 7.06 -6.67 -14.02
C THR A 12 6.45 -6.26 -15.36
N THR A 13 7.25 -5.72 -16.28
CA THR A 13 6.78 -5.36 -17.63
C THR A 13 6.26 -6.59 -18.37
N ILE A 14 7.01 -7.68 -18.41
CA ILE A 14 6.58 -8.93 -19.07
C ILE A 14 5.33 -9.49 -18.40
N PHE A 15 5.27 -9.50 -17.07
CA PHE A 15 4.11 -9.99 -16.33
C PHE A 15 2.84 -9.19 -16.65
N TYR A 16 2.91 -7.85 -16.64
CA TYR A 16 1.77 -7.01 -16.99
C TYR A 16 1.36 -7.15 -18.46
N MET A 17 2.32 -7.26 -19.38
CA MET A 17 2.05 -7.52 -20.79
C MET A 17 1.33 -8.86 -20.98
N LEU A 18 1.83 -9.94 -20.37
CA LEU A 18 1.23 -11.27 -20.47
C LEU A 18 -0.18 -11.28 -19.87
N CYS A 19 -0.38 -10.67 -18.70
CA CYS A 19 -1.70 -10.55 -18.07
C CYS A 19 -2.70 -9.81 -18.98
N GLY A 20 -2.28 -8.68 -19.57
CA GLY A 20 -3.10 -7.92 -20.51
C GLY A 20 -3.44 -8.71 -21.79
N CYS A 21 -2.45 -9.34 -22.41
CA CYS A 21 -2.63 -10.15 -23.62
C CYS A 21 -3.53 -11.37 -23.37
N MET A 22 -3.35 -12.08 -22.26
CA MET A 22 -4.22 -13.21 -21.88
C MET A 22 -5.63 -12.75 -21.54
N GLY A 23 -5.79 -11.63 -20.83
CA GLY A 23 -7.11 -11.04 -20.55
C GLY A 23 -7.83 -10.65 -21.83
N TYR A 24 -7.14 -10.00 -22.77
CA TYR A 24 -7.71 -9.67 -24.09
C TYR A 24 -8.01 -10.92 -24.91
N ALA A 25 -7.16 -11.96 -24.89
CA ALA A 25 -7.45 -13.21 -25.58
C ALA A 25 -8.66 -13.97 -25.00
N ALA A 26 -8.89 -13.85 -23.69
CA ALA A 26 -10.00 -14.52 -22.99
C ALA A 26 -11.35 -13.79 -23.16
N PHE A 27 -11.37 -12.46 -23.21
CA PHE A 27 -12.61 -11.67 -23.21
C PHE A 27 -12.82 -10.80 -24.45
N GLY A 28 -11.76 -10.55 -25.23
CA GLY A 28 -11.78 -9.69 -26.41
C GLY A 28 -12.33 -8.30 -26.10
N ASP A 29 -13.07 -7.75 -27.06
CA ASP A 29 -13.72 -6.45 -26.94
C ASP A 29 -14.96 -6.48 -26.01
N ALA A 30 -15.35 -7.66 -25.51
CA ALA A 30 -16.45 -7.84 -24.55
C ALA A 30 -15.98 -7.90 -23.09
N ALA A 31 -14.73 -7.50 -22.82
CA ALA A 31 -14.17 -7.48 -21.47
C ALA A 31 -15.00 -6.58 -20.53
N PRO A 32 -15.53 -7.11 -19.42
CA PRO A 32 -16.30 -6.31 -18.48
C PRO A 32 -15.39 -5.31 -17.76
N GLY A 33 -15.88 -4.08 -17.54
CA GLY A 33 -15.12 -3.04 -16.83
C GLY A 33 -14.64 -3.50 -15.45
N ASN A 34 -15.45 -4.29 -14.74
CA ASN A 34 -15.05 -4.93 -13.48
C ASN A 34 -14.98 -6.42 -13.70
N LEU A 35 -13.77 -6.96 -13.78
CA LEU A 35 -13.57 -8.41 -13.82
C LEU A 35 -14.11 -9.09 -12.55
N LEU A 36 -14.33 -8.38 -11.44
CA LEU A 36 -14.87 -8.97 -10.21
C LEU A 36 -16.41 -9.07 -10.18
N THR A 37 -17.15 -8.32 -11.00
CA THR A 37 -18.63 -8.33 -11.00
C THR A 37 -19.25 -8.60 -12.38
N GLY A 38 -18.52 -8.38 -13.47
CA GLY A 38 -19.00 -8.63 -14.84
C GLY A 38 -18.94 -10.10 -15.27
N PHE A 39 -18.41 -10.96 -14.41
CA PHE A 39 -18.59 -12.39 -14.53
C PHE A 39 -19.93 -12.80 -13.91
N GLY A 40 -20.92 -13.07 -14.76
CA GLY A 40 -22.09 -13.88 -14.41
C GLY A 40 -21.74 -15.35 -14.07
N PHE A 41 -20.57 -15.61 -13.47
CA PHE A 41 -20.16 -16.92 -12.99
C PHE A 41 -20.87 -17.18 -11.66
N TYR A 42 -22.13 -17.60 -11.74
CA TYR A 42 -22.89 -18.12 -10.61
C TYR A 42 -22.35 -19.45 -10.06
N ASN A 43 -21.26 -20.01 -10.62
CA ASN A 43 -20.49 -21.14 -10.08
C ASN A 43 -19.11 -21.27 -10.76
N PRO A 44 -17.98 -21.50 -10.05
CA PRO A 44 -17.80 -21.59 -8.59
C PRO A 44 -17.19 -20.30 -7.98
N PHE A 45 -17.73 -19.85 -6.85
CA PHE A 45 -17.32 -18.64 -6.13
C PHE A 45 -15.88 -18.67 -5.58
N TRP A 46 -15.28 -19.86 -5.50
CA TRP A 46 -13.98 -20.04 -4.86
C TRP A 46 -12.83 -19.32 -5.58
N LEU A 47 -12.91 -19.20 -6.91
CA LEU A 47 -11.89 -18.50 -7.68
C LEU A 47 -11.94 -16.98 -7.45
N LEU A 48 -13.15 -16.43 -7.28
CA LEU A 48 -13.36 -15.03 -6.93
C LEU A 48 -12.86 -14.73 -5.51
N ASP A 49 -13.13 -15.62 -4.55
CA ASP A 49 -12.66 -15.48 -3.19
C ASP A 49 -11.14 -15.54 -3.09
N ILE A 50 -10.49 -16.45 -3.84
CA ILE A 50 -9.03 -16.53 -3.92
C ILE A 50 -8.45 -15.27 -4.56
N ALA A 51 -9.07 -14.76 -5.64
CA ALA A 51 -8.64 -13.52 -6.28
C ALA A 51 -8.73 -12.32 -5.31
N ASN A 52 -9.84 -12.19 -4.58
CA ASN A 52 -10.02 -11.16 -3.56
C ASN A 52 -8.99 -11.31 -2.42
N ALA A 53 -8.75 -12.53 -1.94
CA ALA A 53 -7.74 -12.78 -0.90
C ALA A 53 -6.33 -12.42 -1.38
N ALA A 54 -5.98 -12.75 -2.63
CA ALA A 54 -4.70 -12.40 -3.23
C ALA A 54 -4.50 -10.88 -3.35
N ILE A 55 -5.55 -10.15 -3.73
CA ILE A 55 -5.54 -8.67 -3.78
C ILE A 55 -5.26 -8.10 -2.38
N VAL A 56 -5.95 -8.60 -1.35
CA VAL A 56 -5.74 -8.16 0.04
C VAL A 56 -4.29 -8.43 0.49
N ILE A 57 -3.78 -9.64 0.27
CA ILE A 57 -2.41 -10.00 0.64
C ILE A 57 -1.39 -9.11 -0.08
N HIS A 58 -1.57 -8.89 -1.39
CA HIS A 58 -0.69 -8.04 -2.18
C HIS A 58 -0.69 -6.59 -1.70
N LEU A 59 -1.87 -6.01 -1.45
CA LEU A 59 -2.01 -4.63 -0.98
C LEU A 59 -1.42 -4.42 0.42
N VAL A 60 -1.66 -5.35 1.35
CA VAL A 60 -1.09 -5.28 2.71
C VAL A 60 0.43 -5.42 2.66
N GLY A 61 0.96 -6.36 1.87
CA GLY A 61 2.40 -6.54 1.69
C GLY A 61 3.06 -5.31 1.07
N ALA A 62 2.46 -4.77 0.00
CA ALA A 62 2.92 -3.54 -0.63
C ALA A 62 2.95 -2.37 0.37
N TYR A 63 1.86 -2.17 1.13
CA TYR A 63 1.79 -1.12 2.15
C TYR A 63 2.92 -1.24 3.18
N GLN A 64 3.19 -2.44 3.69
CA GLN A 64 4.26 -2.68 4.66
C GLN A 64 5.63 -2.30 4.10
N VAL A 65 5.95 -2.71 2.87
CA VAL A 65 7.25 -2.44 2.24
C VAL A 65 7.41 -0.97 1.86
N TYR A 66 6.35 -0.33 1.35
CA TYR A 66 6.41 1.08 0.94
C TYR A 66 6.47 2.07 2.11
N CYS A 67 5.83 1.76 3.25
CA CYS A 67 5.83 2.65 4.40
C CYS A 67 7.23 2.81 5.04
N GLN A 68 8.06 1.76 5.01
CA GLN A 68 9.39 1.76 5.64
C GLN A 68 10.32 2.87 5.10
N PRO A 69 10.62 2.94 3.78
CA PRO A 69 11.48 3.98 3.23
C PRO A 69 10.84 5.37 3.30
N LEU A 70 9.50 5.48 3.20
CA LEU A 70 8.80 6.75 3.30
C LEU A 70 8.97 7.37 4.69
N PHE A 71 8.76 6.59 5.76
CA PHE A 71 8.98 7.07 7.12
C PHE A 71 10.45 7.42 7.38
N ALA A 72 11.38 6.60 6.88
CA ALA A 72 12.81 6.88 7.02
C ALA A 72 13.22 8.17 6.29
N PHE A 73 12.68 8.42 5.09
CA PHE A 73 12.95 9.64 4.33
C PHE A 73 12.45 10.88 5.07
N ILE A 74 11.24 10.84 5.62
CA ILE A 74 10.62 11.98 6.31
C ILE A 74 11.30 12.23 7.66
N GLU A 75 11.66 11.19 8.40
CA GLU A 75 12.45 11.33 9.64
C GLU A 75 13.83 11.94 9.34
N LYS A 76 14.49 11.51 8.25
CA LYS A 76 15.77 12.10 7.81
C LYS A 76 15.63 13.53 7.30
N TRP A 77 14.53 13.85 6.63
CA TRP A 77 14.26 15.22 6.18
C TRP A 77 13.99 16.14 7.36
N ALA A 78 13.12 15.72 8.28
CA ALA A 78 12.74 16.53 9.42
C ALA A 78 13.92 16.76 10.39
N SER A 79 14.78 15.76 10.61
CA SER A 79 16.03 15.90 11.37
C SER A 79 17.04 16.86 10.73
N ARG A 80 17.06 16.97 9.39
CA ARG A 80 17.90 17.95 8.69
C ARG A 80 17.33 19.36 8.74
N THR A 81 16.01 19.50 8.64
CA THR A 81 15.34 20.79 8.60
C THR A 81 15.24 21.44 9.98
N TRP A 82 15.11 20.64 11.06
CA TRP A 82 14.92 21.16 12.43
C TRP A 82 15.90 20.55 13.45
N PRO A 83 17.20 20.83 13.33
CA PRO A 83 18.25 20.23 14.18
C PRO A 83 18.13 20.58 15.68
N ASP A 84 17.59 21.76 16.04
CA ASP A 84 17.58 22.28 17.42
C ASP A 84 16.26 22.08 18.21
N SER A 85 15.25 21.45 17.60
CA SER A 85 13.93 21.37 18.22
C SER A 85 13.78 20.17 19.18
N LYS A 86 13.62 20.46 20.48
CA LYS A 86 13.40 19.46 21.56
C LYS A 86 12.19 18.53 21.35
N PHE A 87 11.30 18.85 20.41
CA PHE A 87 10.17 18.01 20.02
C PHE A 87 10.58 16.73 19.27
N PHE A 88 11.71 16.73 18.56
CA PHE A 88 12.22 15.56 17.82
C PHE A 88 13.12 14.64 18.67
N SER A 89 13.71 15.19 19.73
CA SER A 89 14.68 14.49 20.59
C SER A 89 14.09 14.00 21.92
N LYS A 90 12.78 14.12 22.13
CA LYS A 90 12.11 13.62 23.34
C LYS A 90 11.88 12.12 23.22
N GLU A 91 12.94 11.33 23.39
CA GLU A 91 12.84 9.88 23.64
C GLU A 91 12.16 9.65 24.98
N ILE A 92 10.87 9.32 24.98
CA ILE A 92 10.22 8.81 26.19
C ILE A 92 10.62 7.34 26.29
N ARG A 93 11.55 7.03 27.19
CA ARG A 93 11.92 5.64 27.52
C ARG A 93 10.83 5.05 28.40
N ILE A 94 9.90 4.33 27.79
CA ILE A 94 8.87 3.60 28.53
C ILE A 94 9.47 2.23 28.85
N ARG A 95 9.73 1.98 30.13
CA ARG A 95 10.12 0.65 30.61
C ARG A 95 8.87 -0.22 30.64
N LEU A 96 8.67 -1.03 29.59
CA LEU A 96 7.59 -1.99 29.54
C LEU A 96 8.16 -3.41 29.75
N CYS A 97 7.89 -3.94 30.94
CA CYS A 97 8.19 -5.29 31.42
C CYS A 97 9.67 -5.74 31.37
N SER A 98 10.26 -5.82 32.58
CA SER A 98 11.50 -6.45 33.07
C SER A 98 12.81 -6.48 32.28
N ASN A 99 12.86 -6.28 30.96
CA ASN A 99 14.15 -6.20 30.24
C ASN A 99 14.10 -5.49 28.87
N LYS A 100 12.98 -4.88 28.47
CA LYS A 100 12.88 -4.12 27.21
C LYS A 100 12.59 -2.64 27.48
N SER A 101 13.58 -1.79 27.24
CA SER A 101 13.39 -0.34 27.16
C SER A 101 12.98 0.01 25.73
N TYR A 102 11.73 0.43 25.53
CA TYR A 102 11.31 1.00 24.25
C TYR A 102 11.47 2.52 24.31
N SER A 103 12.36 3.08 23.50
CA SER A 103 12.38 4.53 23.26
C SER A 103 11.31 4.87 22.23
N LEU A 104 10.22 5.47 22.68
CA LEU A 104 9.20 6.00 21.77
C LEU A 104 9.56 7.43 21.43
N ASN A 105 9.81 7.68 20.14
CA ASN A 105 9.99 9.03 19.63
C ASN A 105 8.61 9.63 19.33
N LEU A 106 8.22 10.70 20.03
CA LEU A 106 6.92 11.36 19.85
C LEU A 106 6.69 11.77 18.39
N PHE A 107 7.76 12.15 17.68
CA PHE A 107 7.70 12.46 16.25
C PHE A 107 7.19 11.27 15.43
N ARG A 108 7.67 10.05 15.68
CA ARG A 108 7.22 8.84 14.98
C ARG A 108 5.74 8.55 15.25
N LEU A 109 5.27 8.82 16.46
CA LEU A 109 3.88 8.60 16.84
C LEU A 109 2.95 9.60 16.15
N VAL A 110 3.26 10.90 16.24
CA VAL A 110 2.49 11.98 15.60
C VAL A 110 2.50 11.84 14.09
N TRP A 111 3.64 11.48 13.50
CA TRP A 111 3.75 11.29 12.06
C TRP A 111 2.91 10.11 11.56
N ARG A 112 2.91 8.98 12.28
CA ARG A 112 2.07 7.82 11.94
C ARG A 112 0.58 8.15 12.02
N SER A 113 0.13 8.86 13.05
CA SER A 113 -1.27 9.25 13.16
C SER A 113 -1.65 10.28 12.09
N ALA A 114 -0.80 11.27 11.83
CA ALA A 114 -1.02 12.26 10.77
C ALA A 114 -1.13 11.61 9.39
N PHE A 115 -0.26 10.63 9.09
CA PHE A 115 -0.31 9.88 7.83
C PHE A 115 -1.65 9.14 7.67
N VAL A 116 -2.10 8.41 8.69
CA VAL A 116 -3.39 7.68 8.64
C VAL A 116 -4.57 8.64 8.49
N VAL A 117 -4.57 9.77 9.22
CA VAL A 117 -5.61 10.80 9.10
C VAL A 117 -5.61 11.37 7.68
N LEU A 118 -4.44 11.70 7.14
CA LEU A 118 -4.32 12.24 5.79
C LEU A 118 -4.80 11.25 4.72
N THR A 119 -4.41 9.96 4.80
CA THR A 119 -4.91 8.94 3.87
C THR A 119 -6.41 8.73 4.00
N THR A 120 -6.96 8.83 5.21
CA THR A 120 -8.40 8.73 5.46
C THR A 120 -9.15 9.91 4.86
N VAL A 121 -8.64 11.13 5.05
CA VAL A 121 -9.21 12.35 4.46
C VAL A 121 -9.13 12.30 2.94
N ILE A 122 -8.00 11.88 2.36
CA ILE A 122 -7.89 11.70 0.90
C ILE A 122 -8.91 10.68 0.39
N SER A 123 -9.10 9.57 1.12
CA SER A 123 -10.10 8.55 0.76
C SER A 123 -11.54 9.11 0.82
N MET A 124 -11.83 9.98 1.78
CA MET A 124 -13.13 10.68 1.88
C MET A 124 -13.29 11.76 0.80
N LEU A 125 -12.19 12.41 0.42
CA LEU A 125 -12.14 13.47 -0.59
C LEU A 125 -12.11 12.94 -2.03
N LEU A 126 -12.00 11.63 -2.27
CA LEU A 126 -12.15 10.99 -3.57
C LEU A 126 -13.62 10.57 -3.74
N PRO A 127 -14.51 11.45 -4.25
CA PRO A 127 -15.94 11.23 -4.20
C PRO A 127 -16.45 11.12 -5.64
N SER A 128 -16.15 10.04 -6.38
CA SER A 128 -16.75 9.83 -7.72
C SER A 128 -16.41 8.55 -8.50
N SER A 129 -15.56 7.63 -8.04
CA SER A 129 -15.25 6.43 -8.85
C SER A 129 -15.84 5.12 -8.33
N THR A 130 -16.58 5.12 -7.21
CA THR A 130 -17.26 3.92 -6.68
C THR A 130 -18.76 3.89 -6.93
N THR A 131 -19.39 5.02 -7.27
CA THR A 131 -20.82 5.08 -7.59
C THR A 131 -21.17 4.64 -9.01
N SER A 132 -20.20 4.47 -9.92
CA SER A 132 -20.43 3.92 -11.27
C SER A 132 -20.23 2.40 -11.38
N TRP A 133 -19.84 1.72 -10.31
CA TRP A 133 -19.69 0.25 -10.28
C TRP A 133 -20.90 -0.47 -9.65
N ALA A 134 -21.87 0.29 -9.13
CA ALA A 134 -23.05 -0.22 -8.43
C ALA A 134 -24.36 -0.05 -9.24
N SER A 135 -24.27 0.32 -10.52
CA SER A 135 -25.40 0.42 -11.47
C SER A 135 -25.16 -0.44 -12.69
#